data_AF-A0AAD9V4K4-F1
#
_entry.id   AF-A0AAD9V4K4-F1
#
_cell.length_a   1.000
_cell.length_b   1.000
_cell.length_c   1.000
_cell.angle_alpha   90.00
_cell.angle_beta   90.00
_cell.angle_gamma   90.00
#
_symmetry.space_group_name_H-M   'P 1'
#
loop_
_entity.id
_entity.type
_entity.pdbx_description
1 polymer ?
#
loop_
_entity_poly.entity_id
_entity_poly.type
_entity_poly.pdbx_seq_one_letter_code
_entity_poly.pdbx_strand_id
1 'polypeptide(L)'
;MERSKLSRPSSSATEGDTSVNDEQNKIGHLREELSDIPFCELEELKQTLGCKKYNKTVYGMLGQKIATAQFTTREDKNKPKEISSKMKVPRLRQVIQVKKRLTRDPRFDDLSGTFHPDKFDKAYEFLEDMKATEKKELKKELQTTEEQDRKEQLKSLLSRMQEEQEAAKKLADTRREAERKRRKAEMELVKQGKRPFFLKKSEKRKLELAEKFKELKSSGKLERYVKRKDKKMTGKERRKMPYRREIEPKRNAGEDNFFL
;
A
#
# COMPACT_ATOMS: atom_id res chain seq x y z
N MET A 1 73.67 39.22 9.77
CA MET A 1 74.08 39.55 11.15
C MET A 1 72.96 39.11 12.09
N GLU A 2 73.33 38.17 12.94
CA GLU A 2 72.76 37.75 14.24
C GLU A 2 71.27 37.98 14.53
N ARG A 3 70.54 36.86 14.62
CA ARG A 3 69.25 36.77 15.30
C ARG A 3 69.48 36.73 16.80
N SER A 4 69.16 37.81 17.50
CA SER A 4 69.15 37.88 18.96
C SER A 4 68.02 37.03 19.52
N LYS A 5 68.40 35.99 20.28
CA LYS A 5 67.53 35.19 21.14
C LYS A 5 66.98 36.09 22.25
N LEU A 6 65.67 36.22 22.34
CA LEU A 6 64.99 36.67 23.56
C LEU A 6 64.20 35.49 24.13
N SER A 7 64.76 34.95 25.20
CA SER A 7 64.15 34.01 26.13
C SER A 7 63.40 34.80 27.19
N ARG A 8 62.13 34.44 27.44
CA ARG A 8 61.43 34.41 28.74
C ARG A 8 59.92 34.16 28.51
N PRO A 9 59.16 33.66 29.49
CA PRO A 9 59.39 32.46 30.30
C PRO A 9 58.16 31.52 30.27
N SER A 10 58.37 30.26 30.63
CA SER A 10 57.30 29.37 31.08
C SER A 10 56.69 29.91 32.37
N SER A 11 55.39 30.24 32.35
CA SER A 11 54.42 30.01 33.44
C SER A 11 53.14 30.81 33.22
N SER A 12 52.07 30.13 32.85
CA SER A 12 50.76 30.37 33.45
C SER A 12 49.96 29.08 33.33
N ALA A 13 49.39 28.70 34.46
CA ALA A 13 48.85 27.40 34.79
C ALA A 13 47.81 26.89 33.79
N THR A 14 47.99 25.64 33.39
CA THR A 14 46.92 24.77 32.89
C THR A 14 45.95 24.48 34.04
N GLU A 15 44.95 25.34 34.22
CA GLU A 15 43.74 25.02 34.96
C GLU A 15 42.61 24.80 33.94
N GLY A 16 42.46 23.57 33.47
CA GLY A 16 41.42 23.23 32.48
C GLY A 16 41.37 21.78 32.01
N ASP A 17 42.35 20.93 32.35
CA ASP A 17 42.46 19.56 31.80
C ASP A 17 41.89 18.46 32.72
N THR A 18 41.58 18.78 33.99
CA THR A 18 41.05 17.79 34.96
C THR A 18 39.58 17.47 34.76
N SER A 19 38.74 18.43 34.33
CA SER A 19 37.29 18.23 34.25
C SER A 19 36.82 17.30 33.12
N VAL A 20 37.57 17.21 32.02
CA VAL A 20 37.17 16.44 30.83
C VAL A 20 37.41 14.94 31.04
N ASN A 21 38.49 14.58 31.75
CA ASN A 21 38.75 13.18 32.12
C ASN A 21 37.69 12.64 33.08
N ASP A 22 37.23 13.45 34.02
CA ASP A 22 36.22 13.03 35.00
C ASP A 22 34.85 12.73 34.37
N GLU A 23 34.42 13.50 33.36
CA GLU A 23 33.19 13.19 32.63
C GLU A 23 33.32 11.93 31.77
N GLN A 24 34.48 11.71 31.15
CA GLN A 24 34.73 10.50 30.36
C GLN A 24 34.74 9.24 31.23
N ASN A 25 35.34 9.31 32.41
CA ASN A 25 35.33 8.24 33.39
C ASN A 25 33.90 7.91 33.86
N LYS A 26 33.05 8.92 34.09
CA LYS A 26 31.64 8.73 34.44
C LYS A 26 30.83 8.09 33.32
N ILE A 27 31.06 8.47 32.07
CA ILE A 27 30.40 7.88 30.90
C ILE A 27 30.84 6.41 30.71
N GLY A 28 32.13 6.12 30.96
CA GLY A 28 32.67 4.76 30.96
C GLY A 28 31.98 3.86 31.98
N HIS A 29 31.90 4.32 33.24
CA HIS A 29 31.20 3.61 34.31
C HIS A 29 29.72 3.37 33.99
N LEU A 30 29.02 4.38 33.49
CA LEU A 30 27.63 4.25 33.03
C LEU A 30 27.47 3.20 31.94
N ARG A 31 28.43 3.10 31.02
CA ARG A 31 28.37 2.11 29.94
C ARG A 31 28.58 0.68 30.45
N GLU A 32 29.44 0.50 31.46
CA GLU A 32 29.63 -0.79 32.12
C GLU A 32 28.36 -1.21 32.86
N GLU A 33 27.74 -0.31 33.62
CA GLU A 33 26.46 -0.55 34.30
C GLU A 33 25.33 -0.93 33.33
N LEU A 34 25.27 -0.24 32.17
CA LEU A 34 24.26 -0.52 31.14
C LEU A 34 24.56 -1.82 30.36
N SER A 35 25.75 -2.40 30.47
CA SER A 35 26.11 -3.63 29.76
C SER A 35 25.51 -4.89 30.40
N ASP A 36 25.21 -4.84 31.70
CA ASP A 36 24.58 -5.91 32.46
C ASP A 36 23.05 -5.96 32.29
N ILE A 37 22.46 -4.90 31.73
CA ILE A 37 21.02 -4.77 31.50
C ILE A 37 20.64 -5.46 30.18
N PRO A 38 19.56 -6.28 30.14
CA PRO A 38 19.12 -6.95 28.92
C PRO A 38 18.67 -5.96 27.84
N PHE A 39 18.86 -6.36 26.58
CA PHE A 39 18.59 -5.50 25.41
C PHE A 39 17.18 -4.89 25.37
N CYS A 40 16.15 -5.64 25.78
CA CYS A 40 14.76 -5.15 25.78
C CYS A 40 14.59 -3.91 26.67
N GLU A 41 15.17 -3.94 27.88
CA GLU A 41 15.09 -2.84 28.83
C GLU A 41 15.87 -1.61 28.35
N LEU A 42 17.01 -1.83 27.67
CA LEU A 42 17.76 -0.75 27.02
C LEU A 42 16.98 -0.09 25.88
N GLU A 43 16.20 -0.86 25.12
CA GLU A 43 15.37 -0.31 24.05
C GLU A 43 14.20 0.52 24.60
N GLU A 44 13.53 0.03 25.64
CA GLU A 44 12.48 0.78 26.35
C GLU A 44 13.04 2.08 26.96
N LEU A 45 14.22 2.02 27.58
CA LEU A 45 14.92 3.18 28.12
C LEU A 45 15.30 4.19 27.01
N LYS A 46 15.73 3.70 25.83
CA LYS A 46 16.01 4.55 24.67
C LYS A 46 14.75 5.19 24.09
N GLN A 47 13.60 4.50 24.12
CA GLN A 47 12.33 5.04 23.65
C GLN A 47 11.78 6.11 24.61
N THR A 48 11.90 5.90 25.92
CA THR A 48 11.43 6.83 26.97
C THR A 48 12.31 8.08 27.07
N LEU A 49 13.63 7.93 27.12
CA LEU A 49 14.57 9.06 27.15
C LEU A 49 14.72 9.75 25.79
N GLY A 50 14.45 9.01 24.72
CA GLY A 50 14.63 9.42 23.33
C GLY A 50 16.06 9.23 22.81
N CYS A 51 16.18 8.79 21.56
CA CYS A 51 17.46 8.41 20.92
C CYS A 51 18.57 9.47 21.04
N LYS A 52 18.23 10.76 21.05
CA LYS A 52 19.21 11.85 21.15
C LYS A 52 19.72 12.08 22.57
N LYS A 53 18.92 11.89 23.61
CA LYS A 53 19.40 12.07 24.98
C LYS A 53 20.19 10.85 25.41
N TYR A 54 19.65 9.66 25.13
CA TYR A 54 20.31 8.38 25.39
C TYR A 54 21.69 8.29 24.74
N ASN A 55 21.81 8.60 23.44
CA ASN A 55 23.12 8.53 22.79
C ASN A 55 24.11 9.57 23.33
N LYS A 56 23.63 10.72 23.83
CA LYS A 56 24.49 11.76 24.44
C LYS A 56 25.05 11.29 25.77
N THR A 57 24.22 10.66 26.59
CA THR A 57 24.61 10.18 27.93
C THR A 57 25.49 8.94 27.86
N VAL A 58 25.16 7.97 26.99
CA VAL A 58 25.88 6.68 26.92
C VAL A 58 27.16 6.75 26.10
N TYR A 59 27.17 7.49 24.99
CA TYR A 59 28.35 7.55 24.11
C TYR A 59 29.16 8.83 24.30
N GLY A 60 28.73 9.75 25.18
CA GLY A 60 29.35 11.08 25.31
C GLY A 60 29.34 11.92 24.03
N MET A 61 28.70 11.42 22.98
CA MET A 61 28.87 11.89 21.60
C MET A 61 27.51 12.16 20.98
N LEU A 62 27.00 13.35 21.25
CA LEU A 62 26.12 14.06 20.34
C LEU A 62 26.51 15.54 20.38
N GLY A 63 27.49 15.91 19.55
CA GLY A 63 27.91 17.31 19.46
C GLY A 63 29.35 17.55 19.06
N GLN A 64 30.24 16.54 19.15
CA GLN A 64 31.36 16.54 18.21
C GLN A 64 30.70 16.42 16.84
N LYS A 65 30.53 17.56 16.16
CA LYS A 65 30.53 17.55 14.71
C LYS A 65 31.72 16.65 14.41
N ILE A 66 31.51 15.42 13.90
CA ILE A 66 32.53 14.79 13.04
C ILE A 66 32.90 15.96 12.19
N ALA A 67 34.09 16.55 12.37
CA ALA A 67 34.40 17.85 11.80
C ALA A 67 33.97 17.72 10.36
N THR A 68 32.82 18.31 10.02
CA THR A 68 32.22 18.14 8.71
C THR A 68 33.17 19.01 7.97
N ALA A 69 34.25 18.39 7.46
CA ALA A 69 35.43 19.11 7.01
C ALA A 69 34.87 20.22 6.16
N GLN A 70 35.06 21.45 6.64
CA GLN A 70 34.31 22.64 6.23
C GLN A 70 34.16 22.55 4.72
N PHE A 71 33.02 22.05 4.23
CA PHE A 71 32.90 21.73 2.83
C PHE A 71 32.75 23.10 2.22
N THR A 72 33.83 23.62 1.65
CA THR A 72 33.84 24.94 1.04
C THR A 72 32.69 24.99 0.03
N THR A 73 31.94 26.07 0.08
CA THR A 73 30.92 26.34 -0.93
C THR A 73 31.61 26.39 -2.28
N ARG A 74 31.01 25.80 -3.31
CA ARG A 74 31.51 25.96 -4.68
C ARG A 74 31.46 27.44 -5.00
N GLU A 75 32.50 27.97 -5.61
CA GLU A 75 32.50 29.31 -6.19
C GLU A 75 31.42 29.40 -7.29
N ASP A 76 31.33 28.37 -8.14
CA ASP A 76 30.32 28.26 -9.19
C ASP A 76 29.44 27.00 -9.06
N LYS A 77 28.15 27.14 -9.37
CA LYS A 77 27.18 26.03 -9.32
C LYS A 77 27.52 24.89 -10.28
N ASN A 78 28.17 25.21 -11.40
CA ASN A 78 28.51 24.27 -12.48
C ASN A 78 29.93 23.69 -12.39
N LYS A 79 30.71 24.02 -11.34
CA LYS A 79 32.06 23.47 -11.15
C LYS A 79 32.05 22.25 -10.20
N PRO A 80 32.91 21.23 -10.41
CA PRO A 80 33.10 20.16 -9.42
C PRO A 80 33.57 20.70 -8.06
N LYS A 81 33.27 19.97 -6.99
CA LYS A 81 33.79 20.27 -5.64
C LYS A 81 35.17 19.65 -5.49
N GLU A 82 36.16 20.46 -5.14
CA GLU A 82 37.49 19.98 -4.75
C GLU A 82 37.44 19.48 -3.29
N ILE A 83 37.93 18.27 -3.04
CA ILE A 83 37.98 17.63 -1.71
C ILE A 83 39.41 17.11 -1.49
N SER A 84 39.93 17.25 -0.27
CA SER A 84 41.27 16.73 0.07
C SER A 84 41.33 15.21 -0.04
N SER A 85 42.35 14.70 -0.73
CA SER A 85 42.62 13.26 -0.89
C SER A 85 42.88 12.53 0.43
N LYS A 86 43.19 13.27 1.51
CA LYS A 86 43.41 12.73 2.86
C LYS A 86 42.11 12.36 3.59
N MET A 87 40.95 12.74 3.05
CA MET A 87 39.65 12.44 3.65
C MET A 87 39.15 11.05 3.26
N LYS A 88 38.97 10.18 4.26
CA LYS A 88 38.44 8.82 4.06
C LYS A 88 36.92 8.85 3.78
N VAL A 89 36.48 8.10 2.78
CA VAL A 89 35.05 7.95 2.45
C VAL A 89 34.37 7.05 3.51
N PRO A 90 33.20 7.42 4.06
CA PRO A 90 32.47 6.56 5.00
C PRO A 90 31.97 5.29 4.30
N ARG A 91 32.12 4.12 4.95
CA ARG A 91 31.66 2.83 4.40
C ARG A 91 30.15 2.71 4.34
N LEU A 92 29.44 3.32 5.29
CA LEU A 92 27.97 3.26 5.41
C LEU A 92 27.35 4.61 5.03
N ARG A 93 26.36 4.57 4.13
CA ARG A 93 25.56 5.74 3.78
C ARG A 93 24.53 6.01 4.88
N GLN A 94 24.46 7.24 5.38
CA GLN A 94 23.38 7.66 6.27
C GLN A 94 22.10 7.87 5.45
N VAL A 95 21.17 6.91 5.50
CA VAL A 95 19.86 7.04 4.84
C VAL A 95 18.94 7.85 5.74
N ILE A 96 18.81 9.16 5.47
CA ILE A 96 17.85 10.01 6.15
C ILE A 96 16.49 9.80 5.46
N GLN A 97 15.50 9.28 6.19
CA GLN A 97 14.14 9.13 5.68
C GLN A 97 13.50 10.52 5.56
N VAL A 98 13.47 11.08 4.34
CA VAL A 98 12.71 12.29 4.04
C VAL A 98 11.24 11.92 3.88
N LYS A 99 10.33 12.64 4.55
CA LYS A 99 8.89 12.48 4.35
C LYS A 99 8.55 12.80 2.89
N LYS A 100 8.15 11.78 2.13
CA LYS A 100 7.73 11.94 0.72
C LYS A 100 6.43 12.76 0.69
N ARG A 101 6.40 13.84 -0.09
CA ARG A 101 5.17 14.58 -0.38
C ARG A 101 4.38 13.78 -1.42
N LEU A 102 3.26 13.21 -1.02
CA LEU A 102 2.34 12.52 -1.93
C LEU A 102 1.29 13.53 -2.40
N THR A 103 1.19 13.73 -3.71
CA THR A 103 0.05 14.44 -4.31
C THR A 103 -1.16 13.51 -4.25
N ARG A 104 -2.24 13.94 -3.60
CA ARG A 104 -3.45 13.13 -3.43
C ARG A 104 -4.50 13.61 -4.42
N ASP A 105 -5.06 12.69 -5.20
CA ASP A 105 -6.24 12.96 -6.01
C ASP A 105 -7.48 12.72 -5.14
N PRO A 106 -8.30 13.73 -4.85
CA PRO A 106 -9.44 13.58 -3.95
C PRO A 106 -10.44 12.54 -4.46
N ARG A 107 -10.47 12.21 -5.76
CA ARG A 107 -11.35 11.17 -6.29
C ARG A 107 -10.92 9.77 -5.89
N PHE A 108 -9.62 9.59 -5.64
CA PHE A 108 -8.99 8.30 -5.37
C PHE A 108 -8.32 8.23 -4.00
N ASP A 109 -8.46 9.29 -3.19
CA ASP A 109 -7.88 9.34 -1.85
C ASP A 109 -8.81 8.66 -0.85
N ASP A 110 -8.24 7.76 -0.04
CA ASP A 110 -8.96 7.03 1.00
C ASP A 110 -9.59 7.95 2.06
N LEU A 111 -9.08 9.18 2.18
CA LEU A 111 -9.57 10.20 3.12
C LEU A 111 -10.82 10.94 2.63
N SER A 112 -11.16 10.87 1.34
CA SER A 112 -12.26 11.62 0.73
C SER A 112 -13.66 11.04 1.01
N GLY A 113 -13.75 9.96 1.79
CA GLY A 113 -15.00 9.36 2.23
C GLY A 113 -15.34 8.06 1.50
N THR A 114 -16.51 7.49 1.83
CA THR A 114 -16.94 6.18 1.31
C THR A 114 -18.13 6.31 0.36
N PHE A 115 -18.24 5.37 -0.57
CA PHE A 115 -19.38 5.29 -1.49
C PHE A 115 -20.70 5.08 -0.74
N HIS A 116 -21.66 5.98 -0.97
CA HIS A 116 -23.03 5.90 -0.47
C HIS A 116 -24.01 5.71 -1.64
N PRO A 117 -24.63 4.53 -1.80
CA PRO A 117 -25.48 4.23 -2.96
C PRO A 117 -26.67 5.20 -3.05
N ASP A 118 -27.40 5.43 -1.95
CA ASP A 118 -28.57 6.30 -1.96
C ASP A 118 -28.28 7.75 -2.39
N LYS A 119 -27.08 8.26 -2.05
CA LYS A 119 -26.66 9.61 -2.47
C LYS A 119 -26.23 9.63 -3.93
N PHE A 120 -25.54 8.58 -4.36
CA PHE A 120 -25.12 8.40 -5.75
C PHE A 120 -26.33 8.29 -6.68
N ASP A 121 -27.31 7.45 -6.34
CA ASP A 121 -28.50 7.23 -7.15
C ASP A 121 -29.29 8.53 -7.34
N LYS A 122 -29.40 9.36 -6.29
CA LYS A 122 -30.02 10.69 -6.37
C LYS A 122 -29.20 11.70 -7.17
N ALA A 123 -27.88 11.75 -6.94
CA ALA A 123 -27.02 12.72 -7.63
C ALA A 123 -26.94 12.44 -9.15
N TYR A 124 -27.10 11.17 -9.54
CA TYR A 124 -27.02 10.71 -10.92
C TYR A 124 -28.38 10.22 -11.48
N GLU A 125 -29.49 10.66 -10.88
CA GLU A 125 -30.85 10.27 -11.30
C GLU A 125 -31.12 10.63 -12.77
N PHE A 126 -30.57 11.75 -13.24
CA PHE A 126 -30.68 12.21 -14.63
C PHE A 126 -30.15 11.20 -15.66
N LEU A 127 -29.26 10.27 -15.27
CA LEU A 127 -28.78 9.23 -16.17
C LEU A 127 -29.90 8.26 -16.56
N GLU A 128 -30.91 8.07 -15.72
CA GLU A 128 -32.07 7.26 -16.06
C GLU A 128 -32.92 7.95 -17.15
N ASP A 129 -33.09 9.26 -17.04
CA ASP A 129 -33.81 10.07 -18.03
C ASP A 129 -33.09 10.07 -19.38
N MET A 130 -31.76 10.27 -19.39
CA MET A 130 -30.93 10.21 -20.60
C MET A 130 -31.03 8.83 -21.27
N LYS A 131 -30.94 7.75 -20.49
CA LYS A 131 -31.10 6.40 -21.05
C LYS A 131 -32.51 6.16 -21.61
N ALA A 132 -33.53 6.79 -21.02
CA ALA A 132 -34.90 6.68 -21.51
C ALA A 132 -35.08 7.46 -22.82
N THR A 133 -34.43 8.62 -22.99
CA THR A 133 -34.43 9.36 -24.26
C THR A 133 -33.69 8.59 -25.35
N GLU A 134 -32.49 8.07 -25.06
CA GLU A 134 -31.72 7.24 -26.01
C GLU A 134 -32.53 6.03 -26.49
N LYS A 135 -33.24 5.35 -25.59
CA LYS A 135 -34.13 4.23 -25.98
C LYS A 135 -35.27 4.66 -26.89
N LYS A 136 -35.83 5.86 -26.69
CA LYS A 136 -36.90 6.39 -27.56
C LYS A 136 -36.34 6.73 -28.93
N GLU A 137 -35.15 7.31 -29.01
CA GLU A 137 -34.46 7.62 -30.26
C GLU A 137 -34.17 6.35 -31.06
N LEU A 138 -33.58 5.33 -30.42
CA LEU A 138 -33.34 4.03 -31.06
C LEU A 138 -34.62 3.37 -31.59
N LYS A 139 -35.75 3.51 -30.87
CA LYS A 139 -37.06 3.01 -31.35
C LYS A 139 -37.53 3.76 -32.59
N LYS A 140 -37.35 5.08 -32.64
CA LYS A 140 -37.69 5.90 -33.81
C LYS A 140 -36.81 5.52 -34.99
N GLU A 141 -35.49 5.43 -34.79
CA GLU A 141 -34.53 5.01 -35.82
C GLU A 141 -34.88 3.65 -36.41
N LEU A 142 -35.24 2.69 -35.55
CA LEU A 142 -35.65 1.34 -35.95
C LEU A 142 -36.93 1.34 -36.81
N GLN A 143 -37.85 2.28 -36.58
CA GLN A 143 -39.05 2.45 -37.41
C GLN A 143 -38.75 3.11 -38.76
N THR A 144 -37.80 4.05 -38.78
CA THR A 144 -37.46 4.83 -39.99
C THR A 144 -36.47 4.14 -40.92
N THR A 145 -35.56 3.34 -40.38
CA THR A 145 -34.53 2.66 -41.16
C THR A 145 -35.20 1.62 -42.04
N GLU A 146 -34.72 1.41 -43.26
CA GLU A 146 -35.22 0.39 -44.18
C GLU A 146 -34.27 -0.81 -44.31
N GLU A 147 -32.96 -0.53 -44.29
CA GLU A 147 -31.85 -1.48 -44.36
C GLU A 147 -31.95 -2.58 -43.29
N GLN A 148 -31.90 -3.84 -43.72
CA GLN A 148 -32.11 -5.00 -42.86
C GLN A 148 -30.98 -5.18 -41.83
N ASP A 149 -29.72 -5.09 -42.26
CA ASP A 149 -28.55 -5.26 -41.38
C ASP A 149 -28.53 -4.20 -40.27
N ARG A 150 -28.77 -2.93 -40.61
CA ARG A 150 -28.88 -1.86 -39.61
C ARG A 150 -30.06 -2.06 -38.67
N LYS A 151 -31.23 -2.51 -39.17
CA LYS A 151 -32.39 -2.83 -38.30
C LYS A 151 -32.03 -3.90 -37.28
N GLU A 152 -31.30 -4.94 -37.68
CA GLU A 152 -30.87 -6.00 -36.77
C GLU A 152 -29.89 -5.48 -35.71
N GLN A 153 -28.94 -4.63 -36.11
CA GLN A 153 -28.02 -3.97 -35.19
C GLN A 153 -28.76 -3.10 -34.16
N LEU A 154 -29.72 -2.28 -34.61
CA LEU A 154 -30.54 -1.42 -33.75
C LEU A 154 -31.41 -2.26 -32.79
N LYS A 155 -32.03 -3.34 -33.27
CA LYS A 155 -32.78 -4.29 -32.44
C LYS A 155 -31.90 -4.92 -31.36
N SER A 156 -30.73 -5.42 -31.75
CA SER A 156 -29.76 -6.04 -30.85
C SER A 156 -29.30 -5.05 -29.77
N LEU A 157 -28.98 -3.81 -30.16
CA LEU A 157 -28.59 -2.75 -29.24
C LEU A 157 -29.71 -2.44 -28.23
N LEU A 158 -30.94 -2.29 -28.71
CA LEU A 158 -32.10 -1.98 -27.87
C LEU A 158 -32.38 -3.11 -26.87
N SER A 159 -32.36 -4.37 -27.33
CA SER A 159 -32.50 -5.53 -26.45
C SER A 159 -31.40 -5.56 -25.39
N ARG A 160 -30.14 -5.36 -25.79
CA ARG A 160 -29.01 -5.31 -24.85
C ARG A 160 -29.19 -4.21 -23.80
N MET A 161 -29.59 -3.01 -24.20
CA MET A 161 -29.85 -1.90 -23.27
C MET A 161 -31.06 -2.14 -22.36
N GLN A 162 -32.05 -2.91 -22.80
CA GLN A 162 -33.19 -3.32 -21.96
C GLN A 162 -32.77 -4.38 -20.95
N GLU A 163 -32.14 -5.45 -21.41
CA GLU A 163 -31.65 -6.55 -20.56
C GLU A 163 -30.68 -6.06 -19.49
N GLU A 164 -29.74 -5.17 -19.84
CA GLU A 164 -28.78 -4.61 -18.88
C GLU A 164 -29.49 -3.82 -17.78
N GLN A 165 -30.43 -2.94 -18.14
CA GLN A 165 -31.18 -2.16 -17.17
C GLN A 165 -32.06 -3.05 -16.28
N GLU A 166 -32.76 -4.01 -16.87
CA GLU A 166 -33.59 -4.94 -16.10
C GLU A 166 -32.76 -5.81 -15.17
N ALA A 167 -31.60 -6.30 -15.61
CA ALA A 167 -30.70 -7.09 -14.79
C ALA A 167 -30.15 -6.28 -13.62
N ALA A 168 -29.77 -5.01 -13.86
CA ALA A 168 -29.31 -4.10 -12.82
C ALA A 168 -30.41 -3.82 -11.79
N LYS A 169 -31.64 -3.52 -12.24
CA LYS A 169 -32.80 -3.29 -11.36
C LYS A 169 -33.14 -4.54 -10.53
N LYS A 170 -33.28 -5.70 -11.18
CA LYS A 170 -33.53 -6.98 -10.51
C LYS A 170 -32.48 -7.29 -9.42
N LEU A 171 -31.20 -7.04 -9.70
CA LEU A 171 -30.13 -7.24 -8.72
C LEU A 171 -30.21 -6.26 -7.55
N ALA A 172 -30.49 -4.99 -7.82
CA ALA A 172 -30.64 -3.97 -6.78
C ALA A 172 -31.86 -4.26 -5.88
N ASP A 173 -33.00 -4.61 -6.49
CA ASP A 173 -34.25 -4.90 -5.80
C ASP A 173 -34.14 -6.15 -4.93
N THR A 174 -33.60 -7.25 -5.47
CA THR A 174 -33.39 -8.49 -4.69
C THR A 174 -32.51 -8.25 -3.47
N ARG A 175 -31.42 -7.48 -3.62
CA ARG A 175 -30.56 -7.11 -2.50
C ARG A 175 -31.29 -6.23 -1.48
N ARG A 176 -32.00 -5.20 -1.95
CA ARG A 176 -32.76 -4.29 -1.09
C ARG A 176 -33.85 -5.03 -0.31
N GLU A 177 -34.54 -5.96 -0.96
CA GLU A 177 -35.55 -6.81 -0.33
C GLU A 177 -34.94 -7.75 0.70
N ALA A 178 -33.81 -8.40 0.41
CA ALA A 178 -33.12 -9.26 1.37
C ALA A 178 -32.69 -8.47 2.62
N GLU A 179 -32.15 -7.25 2.44
CA GLU A 179 -31.79 -6.36 3.54
C GLU A 179 -33.03 -5.92 4.34
N ARG A 180 -34.14 -5.57 3.65
CA ARG A 180 -35.40 -5.18 4.29
C ARG A 180 -36.01 -6.33 5.09
N LYS A 181 -36.07 -7.54 4.53
CA LYS A 181 -36.59 -8.75 5.19
C LYS A 181 -35.79 -9.05 6.45
N ARG A 182 -34.46 -9.00 6.38
CA ARG A 182 -33.58 -9.18 7.55
C ARG A 182 -33.81 -8.10 8.60
N ARG A 183 -33.83 -6.83 8.19
CA ARG A 183 -34.08 -5.72 9.13
C ARG A 183 -35.42 -5.87 9.85
N LYS A 184 -36.47 -6.31 9.15
CA LYS A 184 -37.78 -6.60 9.75
C LYS A 184 -37.69 -7.74 10.77
N ALA A 185 -37.09 -8.87 10.42
CA ALA A 185 -36.90 -9.99 11.34
C ALA A 185 -36.14 -9.58 12.61
N GLU A 186 -35.07 -8.79 12.48
CA GLU A 186 -34.34 -8.33 13.66
C GLU A 186 -35.14 -7.32 14.49
N MET A 187 -35.93 -6.44 13.86
CA MET A 187 -36.83 -5.55 14.60
C MET A 187 -37.87 -6.34 15.41
N GLU A 188 -38.38 -7.45 14.89
CA GLU A 188 -39.32 -8.33 15.61
C GLU A 188 -38.64 -9.02 16.81
N LEU A 189 -37.42 -9.53 16.64
CA LEU A 189 -36.64 -10.12 17.74
C LEU A 189 -36.30 -9.08 18.81
N VAL A 190 -36.00 -7.85 18.42
CA VAL A 190 -35.76 -6.75 19.35
C VAL A 190 -37.05 -6.36 20.09
N LYS A 191 -38.19 -6.35 19.41
CA LYS A 191 -39.50 -6.13 20.03
C LYS A 191 -39.83 -7.22 21.07
N GLN A 192 -39.36 -8.45 20.86
CA GLN A 192 -39.44 -9.53 21.84
C GLN A 192 -38.45 -9.38 23.01
N GLY A 193 -37.61 -8.34 23.02
CA GLY A 193 -36.64 -8.06 24.08
C GLY A 193 -35.23 -8.62 23.82
N LYS A 194 -34.97 -9.23 22.66
CA LYS A 194 -33.60 -9.66 22.31
C LYS A 194 -32.74 -8.44 21.95
N ARG A 195 -31.43 -8.57 22.11
CA ARG A 195 -30.48 -7.49 21.78
C ARG A 195 -30.40 -7.31 20.26
N PRO A 196 -30.38 -6.07 19.74
CA PRO A 196 -30.20 -5.81 18.32
C PRO A 196 -28.93 -6.46 17.79
N PHE A 197 -29.05 -7.26 16.73
CA PHE A 197 -27.92 -7.96 16.12
C PHE A 197 -27.67 -7.45 14.71
N PHE A 198 -26.41 -7.08 14.42
CA PHE A 198 -26.00 -6.58 13.12
C PHE A 198 -25.02 -7.54 12.47
N LEU A 199 -25.48 -8.21 11.42
CA LEU A 199 -24.70 -9.22 10.73
C LEU A 199 -23.45 -8.63 10.06
N LYS A 200 -22.29 -9.29 10.20
CA LYS A 200 -21.04 -8.83 9.59
C LYS A 200 -21.14 -8.87 8.06
N LYS A 201 -20.38 -8.00 7.37
CA LYS A 201 -20.33 -7.96 5.88
C LYS A 201 -19.93 -9.32 5.29
N SER A 202 -19.04 -10.06 5.94
CA SER A 202 -18.62 -11.41 5.52
C SER A 202 -19.74 -12.44 5.62
N GLU A 203 -20.52 -12.41 6.69
CA GLU A 203 -21.67 -13.29 6.92
C GLU A 203 -22.80 -12.98 5.93
N LYS A 204 -23.07 -11.69 5.64
CA LYS A 204 -24.01 -11.29 4.58
C LYS A 204 -23.65 -11.93 3.24
N ARG A 205 -22.36 -11.87 2.85
CA ARG A 205 -21.86 -12.51 1.62
C ARG A 205 -22.03 -14.03 1.63
N LYS A 206 -21.83 -14.70 2.78
CA LYS A 206 -22.05 -16.15 2.90
C LYS A 206 -23.52 -16.51 2.65
N LEU A 207 -24.45 -15.71 3.17
CA LEU A 207 -25.88 -15.91 2.96
C LEU A 207 -26.28 -15.67 1.50
N GLU A 208 -25.81 -14.58 0.89
CA GLU A 208 -26.03 -14.31 -0.55
C GLU A 208 -25.47 -15.45 -1.43
N LEU A 209 -24.29 -15.97 -1.08
CA LEU A 209 -23.74 -17.15 -1.76
C LEU A 209 -24.62 -18.39 -1.55
N ALA A 210 -25.10 -18.64 -0.33
CA ALA A 210 -25.96 -19.79 -0.07
C ALA A 210 -27.27 -19.71 -0.88
N GLU A 211 -27.91 -18.55 -0.94
CA GLU A 211 -29.11 -18.30 -1.76
C GLU A 211 -28.81 -18.56 -3.25
N LYS A 212 -27.72 -18.00 -3.78
CA LYS A 212 -27.29 -18.24 -5.16
C LYS A 212 -27.02 -19.71 -5.46
N PHE A 213 -26.43 -20.46 -4.52
CA PHE A 213 -26.20 -21.89 -4.69
C PHE A 213 -27.51 -22.69 -4.69
N LYS A 214 -28.51 -22.28 -3.90
CA LYS A 214 -29.85 -22.88 -3.94
C LYS A 214 -30.53 -22.63 -5.29
N GLU A 215 -30.48 -21.41 -5.81
CA GLU A 215 -31.00 -21.07 -7.13
C GLU A 215 -30.30 -21.86 -8.25
N LEU A 216 -28.97 -22.00 -8.20
CA LEU A 216 -28.23 -22.78 -9.18
C LEU A 216 -28.52 -24.29 -9.09
N LYS A 217 -28.83 -24.79 -7.89
CA LYS A 217 -29.23 -26.18 -7.65
C LYS A 217 -30.62 -26.43 -8.23
N SER A 218 -31.59 -25.55 -7.97
CA SER A 218 -32.94 -25.67 -8.53
C SER A 218 -32.93 -25.52 -10.06
N SER A 219 -32.05 -24.67 -10.60
CA SER A 219 -31.92 -24.50 -12.05
C SER A 219 -31.08 -25.58 -12.75
N GLY A 220 -30.51 -26.56 -12.02
CA GLY A 220 -29.62 -27.60 -12.57
C GLY A 220 -28.26 -27.10 -13.11
N LYS A 221 -27.87 -25.85 -12.83
CA LYS A 221 -26.63 -25.22 -13.38
C LYS A 221 -25.46 -25.26 -12.41
N LEU A 222 -25.63 -25.87 -11.24
CA LEU A 222 -24.67 -25.87 -10.15
C LEU A 222 -23.33 -26.50 -10.53
N GLU A 223 -23.34 -27.69 -11.12
CA GLU A 223 -22.09 -28.40 -11.49
C GLU A 223 -21.24 -27.60 -12.47
N ARG A 224 -21.88 -27.00 -13.49
CA ARG A 224 -21.19 -26.15 -14.48
C ARG A 224 -20.56 -24.93 -13.81
N TYR A 225 -21.24 -24.33 -12.84
CA TYR A 225 -20.73 -23.19 -12.09
C TYR A 225 -19.51 -23.57 -11.23
N VAL A 226 -19.58 -24.69 -10.52
CA VAL A 226 -18.48 -25.22 -9.69
C VAL A 226 -17.26 -25.53 -10.57
N LYS A 227 -17.43 -26.31 -11.65
CA LYS A 227 -16.35 -26.61 -12.61
C LYS A 227 -15.67 -25.34 -13.16
N ARG A 228 -16.44 -24.31 -13.50
CA ARG A 228 -15.90 -23.02 -13.98
C ARG A 228 -15.14 -22.27 -12.89
N LYS A 229 -15.64 -22.30 -11.65
CA LYS A 229 -14.96 -21.69 -10.50
C LYS A 229 -13.65 -22.40 -10.20
N ASP A 230 -13.64 -23.72 -10.19
CA ASP A 230 -12.44 -24.52 -9.94
C ASP A 230 -11.38 -24.31 -11.01
N LYS A 231 -11.78 -24.29 -12.29
CA LYS A 231 -10.87 -23.94 -13.41
C LYS A 231 -10.25 -22.54 -13.24
N LYS A 232 -11.02 -21.57 -12.77
CA LYS A 232 -10.50 -20.21 -12.52
C LYS A 232 -9.56 -20.17 -11.32
N MET A 233 -9.86 -20.92 -10.25
CA MET A 233 -9.02 -20.98 -9.05
C MET A 233 -7.71 -21.70 -9.32
N THR A 234 -7.75 -22.87 -9.95
CA THR A 234 -6.55 -23.61 -10.40
C THR A 234 -5.68 -22.78 -11.33
N GLY A 235 -6.27 -22.02 -12.27
CA GLY A 235 -5.50 -21.09 -13.11
C GLY A 235 -4.81 -19.97 -12.34
N LYS A 236 -5.43 -19.44 -11.29
CA LYS A 236 -4.81 -18.44 -10.40
C LYS A 236 -3.70 -19.04 -9.55
N GLU A 237 -3.91 -20.26 -9.05
CA GLU A 237 -2.93 -20.99 -8.26
C GLU A 237 -1.70 -21.32 -9.10
N ARG A 238 -1.88 -21.85 -10.32
CA ARG A 238 -0.78 -22.09 -11.27
C ARG A 238 0.07 -20.85 -11.53
N ARG A 239 -0.54 -19.66 -11.64
CA ARG A 239 0.19 -18.39 -11.80
C ARG A 239 0.99 -17.98 -10.57
N LYS A 240 0.60 -18.44 -9.38
CA LYS A 240 1.32 -18.19 -8.12
C LYS A 240 2.41 -19.23 -7.85
N MET A 241 2.36 -20.36 -8.54
CA MET A 241 3.41 -21.38 -8.44
C MET A 241 4.65 -20.92 -9.22
N PRO A 242 5.86 -21.10 -8.67
CA PRO A 242 7.08 -20.82 -9.41
C PRO A 242 7.16 -21.72 -10.65
N TYR A 243 7.68 -21.18 -11.76
CA TYR A 243 7.96 -21.98 -12.94
C TYR A 243 8.94 -23.09 -12.57
N ARG A 244 8.58 -24.34 -12.89
CA ARG A 244 9.49 -25.48 -12.76
C ARG A 244 10.71 -25.17 -13.61
N ARG A 245 11.91 -25.13 -13.00
CA ARG A 245 13.16 -25.06 -13.77
C ARG A 245 13.22 -26.34 -14.61
N GLU A 246 13.21 -26.18 -15.93
CA GLU A 246 13.47 -27.27 -16.85
C GLU A 246 14.93 -27.67 -16.63
N ILE A 247 15.13 -28.83 -16.00
CA ILE A 247 16.44 -29.48 -16.03
C ILE A 247 16.51 -30.09 -17.42
N GLU A 248 17.23 -29.45 -18.33
CA GLU A 248 17.48 -30.01 -19.64
C GLU A 248 18.09 -31.42 -19.45
N PRO A 249 17.49 -32.49 -20.00
CA PRO A 249 18.17 -33.77 -20.04
C PRO A 249 19.45 -33.56 -20.85
N LYS A 250 20.61 -33.90 -20.26
CA LYS A 250 21.90 -33.80 -20.94
C LYS A 250 21.76 -34.48 -22.31
N ARG A 251 21.82 -33.69 -23.39
CA ARG A 251 21.94 -34.23 -24.75
C ARG A 251 23.23 -35.03 -24.77
N ASN A 252 23.13 -36.34 -24.93
CA ASN A 252 24.29 -37.19 -25.19
C ASN A 252 24.88 -36.71 -26.51
N ALA A 253 26.06 -36.07 -26.45
CA ALA A 253 26.82 -35.69 -27.63
C ALA A 253 27.39 -36.98 -28.23
N GLY A 254 26.78 -37.44 -29.31
CA GLY A 254 27.21 -38.64 -30.02
C GLY A 254 26.10 -39.15 -30.92
N GLU A 255 25.94 -38.50 -32.07
CA GLU A 255 25.48 -39.06 -33.36
C GLU A 255 25.27 -37.89 -34.32
N ASP A 256 26.38 -37.35 -34.83
CA ASP A 256 26.37 -36.48 -36.01
C ASP A 256 26.06 -37.37 -37.23
N ASN A 257 24.77 -37.54 -37.52
CA ASN A 257 24.32 -38.13 -38.77
C ASN A 257 24.51 -37.11 -39.91
N PHE A 258 25.66 -37.25 -40.57
CA PHE A 258 25.97 -36.68 -41.88
C PHE A 258 25.00 -37.29 -42.91
N PHE A 259 24.15 -36.48 -43.53
CA PHE A 259 23.39 -36.89 -44.72
C PHE A 259 23.69 -35.91 -45.85
N LEU A 260 24.10 -36.48 -46.99
CA LEU A 260 24.31 -35.81 -48.29
C LEU A 260 23.03 -35.18 -48.82
#